data_AF-L0IDB5-F1
#
_entry.id   AF-L0IDB5-F1
#
_cell.length_a   1.000
_cell.length_b   1.000
_cell.length_c   1.000
_cell.angle_alpha   90.00
_cell.angle_beta   90.00
_cell.angle_gamma   90.00
#
_symmetry.space_group_name_H-M   'P 1'
#
loop_
_entity.id
_entity.type
_entity.pdbx_description
1 polymer ?
#
loop_
_entity_poly.entity_id
_entity_poly.type
_entity_poly.pdbx_seq_one_letter_code
_entity_poly.pdbx_strand_id
1 'polypeptide(L)'
;MGHTVIEDVEDRVDTRVIRRKIIRTDDPQYPSGYRYALHYGYTNGRGTILRYDNENETVGRHECHTPEGVTEIEFPGMLALRDRFLEEIDTHS
;
A
#
# COMPACT_ATOMS: atom_id res chain seq x y z
N MET A 1 0.48 15.54 16.65
CA MET A 1 0.93 14.56 15.65
C MET A 1 1.02 15.28 14.32
N GLY A 2 2.24 15.42 13.81
CA GLY A 2 2.50 16.01 12.51
C GLY A 2 2.51 14.92 11.45
N HIS A 3 2.07 15.26 10.24
CA HIS A 3 2.21 14.35 9.11
C HIS A 3 2.70 15.09 7.88
N THR A 4 3.41 14.37 7.01
CA THR A 4 3.87 14.87 5.73
C THR A 4 3.44 13.89 4.66
N VAL A 5 2.67 14.37 3.69
CA VAL A 5 2.34 13.59 2.51
C VAL A 5 3.60 13.47 1.66
N ILE A 6 4.10 12.25 1.51
CA ILE A 6 5.22 11.92 0.63
C ILE A 6 4.70 11.63 -0.77
N GLU A 7 3.58 10.89 -0.84
CA GLU A 7 2.94 10.50 -2.09
C GLU A 7 1.43 10.38 -1.87
N ASP A 8 0.64 10.90 -2.80
CA ASP A 8 -0.81 10.66 -2.90
C ASP A 8 -1.18 10.79 -4.38
N VAL A 9 -0.95 9.71 -5.12
CA VAL A 9 -1.18 9.65 -6.56
C VAL A 9 -2.07 8.47 -6.92
N GLU A 10 -2.85 8.66 -7.98
CA GLU A 10 -3.70 7.62 -8.56
C GLU A 10 -3.54 7.65 -10.08
N ASP A 11 -2.95 6.59 -10.62
CA ASP A 11 -2.79 6.36 -12.05
C ASP A 11 -3.88 5.39 -12.52
N ARG A 12 -4.56 5.71 -13.61
CA ARG A 12 -5.58 4.85 -14.22
C ARG A 12 -5.17 4.50 -15.64
N VAL A 13 -5.13 3.21 -15.95
CA VAL A 13 -4.79 2.68 -17.28
C VAL A 13 -5.85 1.67 -17.67
N ASP A 14 -6.64 1.99 -18.68
CA ASP A 14 -7.80 1.20 -19.12
C ASP A 14 -8.73 0.80 -17.96
N THR A 15 -8.71 -0.49 -17.59
CA THR A 15 -9.53 -1.08 -16.53
C THR A 15 -8.77 -1.28 -15.21
N ARG A 16 -7.54 -0.77 -15.12
CA ARG A 16 -6.64 -0.89 -13.97
C ARG A 16 -6.44 0.46 -13.28
N VAL A 17 -6.24 0.40 -11.97
CA VAL A 17 -5.90 1.54 -11.12
C VAL A 17 -4.71 1.20 -10.25
N ILE A 18 -3.78 2.15 -10.15
CA ILE A 18 -2.62 2.12 -9.26
C ILE A 18 -2.75 3.33 -8.35
N ARG A 19 -3.00 3.11 -7.07
CA ARG A 19 -3.03 4.16 -6.05
C ARG A 19 -1.84 4.00 -5.12
N ARG A 20 -1.07 5.05 -4.94
CA ARG A 20 0.08 5.08 -4.02
C ARG A 20 -0.10 6.25 -3.06
N LYS A 21 -0.43 5.91 -1.82
CA LYS A 21 -0.57 6.87 -0.72
C LYS A 21 0.49 6.55 0.33
N ILE A 22 1.39 7.50 0.59
CA ILE A 22 2.47 7.39 1.57
C ILE A 22 2.51 8.67 2.39
N ILE A 23 2.33 8.53 3.69
CA ILE A 23 2.35 9.61 4.66
C ILE A 23 3.40 9.30 5.71
N ARG A 24 4.34 10.21 5.93
CA ARG A 24 5.24 10.17 7.08
C ARG A 24 4.51 10.73 8.30
N THR A 25 4.55 10.04 9.43
CA THR A 25 3.80 10.40 10.64
C THR A 25 4.58 10.06 11.91
N ASP A 26 4.30 10.77 12.99
CA ASP A 26 4.78 10.51 14.36
C ASP A 26 3.74 9.81 15.25
N ASP A 27 2.61 9.40 14.66
CA ASP A 27 1.51 8.75 15.34
C ASP A 27 1.93 7.36 15.87
N PRO A 28 1.76 7.08 17.18
CA PRO A 28 2.15 5.81 17.80
C PRO A 28 1.41 4.59 17.26
N GLN A 29 0.28 4.77 16.55
CA GLN A 29 -0.38 3.68 15.81
C GLN A 29 0.50 3.13 14.69
N TYR A 30 1.42 3.96 14.16
CA TYR A 30 2.32 3.64 13.06
C TYR A 30 3.79 3.71 13.51
N PRO A 31 4.27 2.74 14.32
CA PRO A 31 5.64 2.75 14.84
C PRO A 31 6.73 2.69 13.76
N SER A 32 6.37 2.30 12.53
CA SER A 32 7.23 2.39 11.35
C SER A 32 7.58 3.83 10.92
N GLY A 33 6.85 4.82 11.44
CA GLY A 33 6.93 6.23 11.04
C GLY A 33 6.19 6.54 9.73
N TYR A 34 5.45 5.57 9.19
CA TYR A 34 4.70 5.72 7.94
C TYR A 34 3.29 5.14 8.04
N ARG A 35 2.31 5.89 7.56
CA ARG A 35 0.97 5.40 7.21
C ARG A 35 0.89 5.32 5.69
N TYR A 36 0.52 4.16 5.16
CA TYR A 36 0.50 3.98 3.70
C TYR A 36 -0.62 3.07 3.23
N ALA A 37 -1.00 3.25 1.97
CA ALA A 37 -1.87 2.36 1.22
C ALA A 37 -1.40 2.34 -0.25
N LEU A 38 -0.79 1.23 -0.66
CA LEU A 38 -0.38 0.93 -2.03
C LEU A 38 -1.40 -0.05 -2.59
N HIS A 39 -2.12 0.31 -3.65
CA HIS A 39 -3.21 -0.51 -4.18
C HIS A 39 -3.12 -0.58 -5.70
N TYR A 40 -3.05 -1.80 -6.20
CA TYR A 40 -3.24 -2.16 -7.58
C TYR A 40 -4.48 -3.05 -7.74
N GLY A 41 -5.40 -2.62 -8.59
CA GLY A 41 -6.67 -3.31 -8.76
C GLY A 41 -7.40 -2.88 -10.02
N TYR A 42 -8.66 -3.30 -10.11
CA TYR A 42 -9.50 -2.97 -11.25
C TYR A 42 -10.43 -1.78 -10.98
N THR A 43 -10.58 -0.90 -11.96
CA THR A 43 -11.53 0.23 -11.91
C THR A 43 -12.99 -0.23 -12.06
N ASN A 44 -13.22 -1.41 -12.63
CA ASN A 44 -14.54 -1.96 -12.93
C ASN A 44 -15.13 -2.81 -11.79
N GLY A 45 -14.59 -2.71 -10.58
CA GLY A 45 -15.11 -3.44 -9.42
C GLY A 45 -14.77 -4.94 -9.40
N ARG A 46 -13.90 -5.44 -10.29
CA ARG A 46 -13.35 -6.81 -10.22
C ARG A 46 -12.47 -7.06 -8.99
N GLY A 47 -12.16 -6.02 -8.22
CA GLY A 47 -11.48 -6.13 -6.93
C GLY A 47 -10.00 -5.78 -6.98
N THR A 48 -9.32 -6.11 -5.89
CA THR A 48 -7.90 -5.88 -5.65
C THR A 48 -7.06 -6.97 -6.30
N ILE A 49 -6.00 -6.60 -7.01
CA ILE A 49 -4.98 -7.54 -7.51
C ILE A 49 -3.86 -7.66 -6.48
N LEU A 50 -3.40 -6.51 -5.95
CA LEU A 50 -2.37 -6.43 -4.95
C LEU A 50 -2.57 -5.17 -4.13
N ARG A 51 -2.51 -5.27 -2.81
CA ARG A 51 -2.51 -4.09 -1.95
C ARG A 51 -1.62 -4.31 -0.73
N TYR A 52 -0.77 -3.33 -0.46
CA TYR A 52 0.00 -3.25 0.77
C TYR A 52 -0.51 -2.07 1.60
N ASP A 53 -0.87 -2.30 2.86
CA ASP A 53 -1.23 -1.22 3.77
C ASP A 53 -0.93 -1.56 5.24
N ASN A 54 -1.07 -0.56 6.09
CA ASN A 54 -1.01 -0.72 7.54
C ASN A 54 -2.19 -0.01 8.24
N GLU A 55 -3.30 0.18 7.52
CA GLU A 55 -4.50 0.86 8.02
C GLU A 55 -5.46 -0.16 8.67
N ASN A 56 -4.97 -0.88 9.67
CA ASN A 56 -5.74 -1.87 10.42
C ASN A 56 -5.81 -1.54 11.92
N GLU A 57 -6.59 -2.33 12.67
CA GLU A 57 -6.81 -2.14 14.11
C GLU A 57 -5.60 -2.54 14.97
N THR A 58 -4.62 -3.27 14.40
CA THR A 58 -3.44 -3.76 15.11
C THR A 58 -2.26 -2.82 14.90
N VAL A 59 -1.77 -2.23 15.99
CA VAL A 59 -0.63 -1.29 15.97
C VAL A 59 0.61 -1.93 15.34
N GLY A 60 1.19 -1.24 14.36
CA GLY A 60 2.42 -1.68 13.69
C GLY A 60 2.28 -2.90 12.77
N ARG A 61 1.06 -3.38 12.52
CA ARG A 61 0.83 -4.52 11.62
C ARG A 61 0.80 -4.05 10.17
N HIS A 62 1.50 -4.78 9.32
CA HIS A 62 1.59 -4.53 7.87
C HIS A 62 0.98 -5.70 7.12
N GLU A 63 0.12 -5.41 6.15
CA GLU A 63 -0.66 -6.42 5.46
C GLU A 63 -0.44 -6.39 3.95
N CYS A 64 -0.45 -7.57 3.34
CA CYS A 64 -0.56 -7.79 1.90
C CYS A 64 -1.92 -8.42 1.60
N HIS A 65 -2.66 -7.78 0.70
CA HIS A 65 -3.99 -8.16 0.26
C HIS A 65 -3.90 -8.60 -1.20
N THR A 66 -4.25 -9.86 -1.47
CA THR A 66 -4.34 -10.44 -2.81
C THR A 66 -5.74 -11.05 -3.01
N PRO A 67 -6.11 -11.50 -4.22
CA PRO A 67 -7.34 -12.26 -4.42
C PRO A 67 -7.43 -13.53 -3.56
N GLU A 68 -6.30 -14.06 -3.09
CA GLU A 68 -6.24 -15.28 -2.26
C GLU A 68 -6.49 -14.98 -0.78
N GLY A 69 -6.34 -13.73 -0.35
CA GLY A 69 -6.64 -13.31 1.01
C GLY A 69 -5.72 -12.20 1.53
N VAL A 70 -5.71 -12.05 2.85
CA VAL A 70 -4.89 -11.07 3.56
C VAL A 70 -3.82 -11.80 4.37
N THR A 71 -2.58 -11.38 4.23
CA THR A 71 -1.43 -11.93 4.94
C THR A 71 -0.65 -10.82 5.64
N GLU A 72 -0.09 -11.11 6.80
CA GLU A 72 0.84 -10.19 7.45
C GLU A 72 2.21 -10.29 6.79
N ILE A 73 2.88 -9.15 6.63
CA ILE A 73 4.23 -9.07 6.07
C ILE A 73 5.16 -8.31 7.02
N GLU A 74 6.45 -8.60 6.94
CA GLU A 74 7.45 -7.73 7.56
C GLU A 74 7.55 -6.41 6.78
N PHE A 75 7.81 -5.31 7.49
CA PHE A 75 8.02 -4.01 6.88
C PHE A 75 9.51 -3.77 6.58
N PRO A 76 9.95 -3.87 5.31
CA PRO A 76 11.35 -3.69 4.95
C PRO A 76 11.80 -2.21 4.96
N GLY A 77 10.88 -1.29 5.29
CA GLY A 77 11.05 0.15 5.08
C GLY A 77 10.25 0.65 3.88
N MET A 78 9.90 1.94 3.90
CA MET A 78 8.92 2.49 2.95
C MET A 78 9.39 2.45 1.50
N LEU A 79 10.68 2.74 1.25
CA LEU A 79 11.24 2.70 -0.11
C LEU A 79 11.27 1.28 -0.66
N ALA A 80 11.79 0.32 0.11
CA ALA A 80 11.86 -1.08 -0.30
C ALA A 80 10.47 -1.69 -0.53
N LEU A 81 9.48 -1.36 0.31
CA LEU A 81 8.11 -1.84 0.12
C LEU A 81 7.46 -1.21 -1.13
N ARG A 82 7.69 0.08 -1.38
CA ARG A 82 7.18 0.75 -2.59
C ARG A 82 7.79 0.15 -3.85
N ASP A 83 9.11 -0.06 -3.86
CA ASP A 83 9.81 -0.61 -5.03
C ASP A 83 9.34 -2.05 -5.30
N ARG A 84 9.23 -2.89 -4.26
CA ARG A 84 8.61 -4.22 -4.34
C ARG A 84 7.21 -4.18 -4.94
N PHE A 85 6.36 -3.25 -4.50
CA PHE A 85 5.03 -3.08 -5.06
C PHE A 85 5.09 -2.74 -6.56
N LEU A 86 5.97 -1.85 -7.00
CA LEU A 86 6.12 -1.48 -8.41
C LEU A 86 6.62 -2.65 -9.27
N GLU A 87 7.55 -3.46 -8.76
CA GLU A 87 8.03 -4.66 -9.44
C GLU A 87 6.94 -5.73 -9.59
N GLU A 88 6.14 -5.93 -8.54
CA GLU A 88 5.04 -6.89 -8.57
C GLU A 88 3.95 -6.46 -9.57
N ILE A 89 3.58 -5.18 -9.63
CA ILE A 89 2.56 -4.73 -10.61
C ILE A 89 3.05 -4.78 -12.05
N ASP A 90 4.35 -4.56 -12.29
CA ASP A 90 4.97 -4.68 -13.62
C ASP A 90 4.94 -6.14 -14.11
N THR A 91 5.18 -7.09 -13.20
CA THR A 91 5.05 -8.53 -13.48
C THR A 91 3.61 -8.93 -13.81
N HIS A 92 2.61 -8.19 -13.30
CA HIS A 92 1.19 -8.38 -13.59
C HIS A 92 0.70 -7.52 -14.78
N SER A 93 1.59 -6.76 -15.44
CA SER A 93 1.22 -5.81 -16.49
C SER A 93 0.85 -6.47 -17.82
#